data_AF-A0AA41DA77-F1
#
_entry.id   AF-A0AA41DA77-F1
#
_cell.length_a   1.000
_cell.length_b   1.000
_cell.length_c   1.000
_cell.angle_alpha   90.00
_cell.angle_beta   90.00
_cell.angle_gamma   90.00
#
_symmetry.space_group_name_H-M   'P 1'
#
loop_
_entity.id
_entity.type
_entity.pdbx_description
1 polymer ?
#
loop_
_entity_poly.entity_id
_entity_poly.type
_entity_poly.pdbx_seq_one_letter_code
_entity_poly.pdbx_strand_id
1 'polypeptide(L)'
;MEREAKKIGSEIIKSVEEMKANGNVLVVSPALKVAEKTDKLEEPAAVPVKKAKQKMKEADELKKEIEQRTAELQKCLAELERKKKLSENRVQFIDVMDKLEKAEDELSQEEDFNTVLYKLKFCQGNSYRDDDTFSISNRLIIVEFIHFIRGKITEKIQEIEAQLIA
;
A
#
# COMPACT_ATOMS: atom_id res chain seq x y z
N MET A 1 -0.37 8.04 -15.58
CA MET A 1 -0.08 6.85 -14.75
C MET A 1 -1.21 6.44 -13.80
N GLU A 2 -1.58 7.17 -12.72
CA GLU A 2 -2.63 6.68 -11.80
C GLU A 2 -4.02 6.53 -12.47
N ARG A 3 -4.36 7.45 -13.37
CA ARG A 3 -5.60 7.38 -14.18
C ARG A 3 -5.59 6.23 -15.18
N GLU A 4 -4.43 5.83 -15.68
CA GLU A 4 -4.30 4.73 -16.64
C GLU A 4 -4.35 3.38 -15.93
N ALA A 5 -3.76 3.26 -14.75
CA ALA A 5 -3.85 2.06 -13.92
C ALA A 5 -5.30 1.77 -13.48
N LYS A 6 -6.06 2.81 -13.10
CA LYS A 6 -7.49 2.69 -12.78
C LYS A 6 -8.32 2.26 -13.99
N LYS A 7 -7.98 2.76 -15.19
CA LYS A 7 -8.66 2.42 -16.44
C LYS A 7 -8.43 0.96 -16.85
N ILE A 8 -7.19 0.47 -16.73
CA ILE A 8 -6.84 -0.92 -17.00
C ILE A 8 -7.54 -1.86 -16.00
N GLY A 9 -7.58 -1.49 -14.72
CA GLY A 9 -8.29 -2.27 -13.69
C GLY A 9 -9.78 -2.41 -13.98
N SER A 10 -10.45 -1.33 -14.43
CA SER A 10 -11.87 -1.38 -14.79
C SER A 10 -12.14 -2.17 -16.07
N GLU A 11 -11.24 -2.11 -17.06
CA GLU A 11 -11.38 -2.86 -18.32
C GLU A 11 -11.22 -4.39 -18.10
N ILE A 12 -10.37 -4.81 -17.17
CA ILE A 12 -10.20 -6.23 -16.81
C ILE A 12 -11.45 -6.77 -16.12
N ILE A 13 -12.02 -6.02 -15.16
CA ILE A 13 -13.25 -6.43 -14.46
C ILE A 13 -14.41 -6.58 -15.44
N LYS A 14 -14.55 -5.63 -16.36
CA LYS A 14 -15.59 -5.66 -17.39
C LYS A 14 -15.44 -6.87 -18.33
N SER A 15 -14.21 -7.19 -18.73
CA SER A 15 -13.91 -8.38 -19.56
C SER A 15 -14.24 -9.69 -18.83
N VAL A 16 -14.01 -9.75 -17.51
CA VAL A 16 -14.35 -10.92 -16.68
C VAL A 16 -15.87 -11.08 -16.52
N GLU A 17 -16.62 -9.98 -16.41
CA GLU A 17 -18.09 -10.00 -16.34
C GLU A 17 -18.73 -10.37 -17.69
N GLU A 18 -18.19 -9.86 -18.80
CA GLU A 18 -18.65 -10.23 -20.16
C GLU A 18 -18.37 -11.70 -20.48
N MET A 19 -17.25 -12.25 -19.99
CA MET A 19 -16.95 -13.69 -20.09
C MET A 19 -17.90 -14.55 -19.24
N LYS A 20 -18.36 -14.05 -18.08
CA LYS A 20 -19.40 -14.72 -17.27
C LYS A 20 -20.78 -14.69 -17.95
N ALA A 21 -21.11 -13.62 -18.67
CA ALA A 21 -22.39 -13.49 -19.39
C ALA A 21 -22.46 -14.39 -20.64
N ASN A 22 -21.34 -14.65 -21.30
CA ASN A 22 -21.29 -15.42 -22.57
C ASN A 22 -21.15 -16.94 -22.39
N GLY A 23 -21.41 -17.48 -21.18
CA GLY A 23 -21.49 -18.92 -20.94
C GLY A 23 -20.17 -19.69 -21.09
N ASN A 24 -19.04 -19.00 -21.23
CA ASN A 24 -17.71 -19.62 -21.26
C ASN A 24 -17.14 -19.70 -19.85
N VAL A 25 -17.79 -20.52 -19.01
CA VAL A 25 -17.35 -20.73 -17.63
C VAL A 25 -16.27 -21.81 -17.61
N LEU A 26 -15.01 -21.36 -17.53
CA LEU A 26 -13.94 -22.16 -16.92
C LEU A 26 -14.21 -22.12 -15.40
N VAL A 27 -14.85 -23.16 -14.89
CA VAL A 27 -15.34 -23.25 -13.50
C VAL A 27 -14.16 -23.38 -12.53
N VAL A 28 -13.98 -22.40 -11.65
CA VAL A 28 -13.30 -22.58 -10.36
C VAL A 28 -14.37 -22.65 -9.26
N SER A 29 -14.79 -23.89 -8.96
CA SER A 29 -15.28 -24.45 -7.68
C SER A 29 -16.47 -23.78 -6.92
N PRO A 30 -17.02 -24.41 -5.85
CA PRO A 30 -17.79 -25.65 -5.86
C PRO A 30 -19.16 -25.43 -5.17
N ALA A 31 -20.27 -25.52 -5.88
CA ALA A 31 -21.59 -25.68 -5.25
C ALA A 31 -22.61 -26.20 -6.25
N LEU A 32 -23.46 -27.10 -5.77
CA LEU A 32 -24.77 -27.51 -6.30
C LEU A 32 -24.79 -28.66 -7.33
N LYS A 33 -25.01 -29.84 -6.76
CA LYS A 33 -26.18 -30.72 -7.02
C LYS A 33 -26.67 -30.78 -8.47
N VAL A 34 -26.31 -31.90 -9.10
CA VAL A 34 -27.15 -32.80 -9.90
C VAL A 34 -28.56 -32.28 -10.22
N ALA A 35 -28.77 -31.92 -11.49
CA ALA A 35 -30.06 -32.05 -12.14
C ALA A 35 -29.84 -32.92 -13.38
N GLU A 36 -30.34 -34.15 -13.30
CA GLU A 36 -30.42 -35.11 -14.39
C GLU A 36 -31.27 -34.54 -15.53
N LYS A 37 -30.78 -34.65 -16.76
CA LYS A 37 -31.61 -35.00 -17.92
C LYS A 37 -30.86 -35.94 -18.83
N THR A 38 -31.20 -37.22 -18.68
CA THR A 38 -31.18 -38.24 -19.73
C THR A 38 -31.95 -37.75 -20.95
N ASP A 39 -31.38 -37.87 -22.15
CA ASP A 39 -31.89 -38.87 -23.10
C ASP A 39 -31.00 -39.06 -24.35
N LYS A 40 -30.82 -40.35 -24.67
CA LYS A 40 -30.54 -40.99 -25.96
C LYS A 40 -29.10 -41.04 -26.52
N LEU A 41 -28.43 -42.12 -26.10
CA LEU A 41 -27.92 -43.23 -26.94
C LEU A 41 -27.30 -42.89 -28.29
N GLU A 42 -25.97 -43.01 -28.35
CA GLU A 42 -25.26 -43.78 -29.39
C GLU A 42 -23.97 -44.38 -28.78
N GLU A 43 -23.60 -45.57 -29.26
CA GLU A 43 -22.61 -46.51 -28.74
C GLU A 43 -21.17 -45.98 -28.51
N PRO A 44 -20.37 -46.66 -27.66
CA PRO A 44 -19.13 -46.12 -27.14
C PRO A 44 -17.99 -46.27 -28.16
N ALA A 45 -17.74 -45.22 -28.94
CA ALA A 45 -16.44 -45.08 -29.57
C ALA A 45 -15.41 -44.83 -28.46
N ALA A 46 -14.56 -45.82 -28.21
CA ALA A 46 -13.49 -45.79 -27.23
C ALA A 46 -12.50 -44.64 -27.51
N VAL A 47 -12.80 -43.45 -27.02
CA VAL A 47 -11.84 -42.34 -26.94
C VAL A 47 -10.79 -42.75 -25.90
N PRO A 48 -9.48 -42.70 -26.21
CA PRO A 48 -8.47 -43.29 -25.36
C PRO A 48 -8.45 -42.56 -24.02
N VAL A 49 -8.91 -43.25 -22.96
CA VAL A 49 -8.92 -42.81 -21.55
C VAL A 49 -7.56 -42.22 -21.10
N LYS A 50 -6.47 -42.60 -21.79
CA LYS A 50 -5.12 -42.04 -21.62
C LYS A 50 -5.03 -40.55 -21.97
N LYS A 51 -5.66 -40.07 -23.05
CA LYS A 51 -5.61 -38.64 -23.46
C LYS A 51 -6.42 -37.73 -22.52
N ALA A 52 -7.54 -38.22 -21.98
CA ALA A 52 -8.35 -37.46 -21.00
C ALA A 52 -7.63 -37.30 -19.65
N LYS A 53 -6.97 -38.37 -19.15
CA LYS A 53 -6.13 -38.30 -17.94
C LYS A 53 -4.91 -37.39 -18.10
N GLN A 54 -4.37 -37.26 -19.31
CA GLN A 54 -3.22 -36.38 -19.60
C GLN A 54 -3.63 -34.91 -19.55
N LYS A 55 -4.73 -34.53 -20.21
CA LYS A 55 -5.27 -33.16 -20.18
C LYS A 55 -5.67 -32.69 -18.78
N MET A 56 -6.18 -33.60 -17.95
CA MET A 56 -6.56 -33.28 -16.56
C MET A 56 -5.33 -32.97 -15.69
N LYS A 57 -4.23 -33.72 -15.89
CA LYS A 57 -2.94 -33.46 -15.20
C LYS A 57 -2.30 -32.14 -15.65
N GLU A 58 -2.31 -31.85 -16.94
CA GLU A 58 -1.82 -30.57 -17.48
C GLU A 58 -2.65 -29.39 -16.94
N ALA A 59 -3.96 -29.52 -16.85
CA ALA A 59 -4.83 -28.50 -16.26
C ALA A 59 -4.54 -28.29 -14.76
N ASP A 60 -4.29 -29.35 -14.00
CA ASP A 60 -3.93 -29.28 -12.58
C ASP A 60 -2.53 -28.64 -12.37
N GLU A 61 -1.57 -28.93 -13.25
CA GLU A 61 -0.23 -28.30 -13.25
C GLU A 61 -0.32 -26.81 -13.56
N LEU A 62 -1.07 -26.42 -14.59
CA LEU A 62 -1.33 -25.02 -14.93
C LEU A 62 -2.04 -24.28 -13.79
N LYS A 63 -2.99 -24.92 -13.12
CA LYS A 63 -3.69 -24.33 -11.96
C LYS A 63 -2.72 -24.05 -10.81
N LYS A 64 -1.83 -24.99 -10.50
CA LYS A 64 -0.79 -24.79 -9.48
C LYS A 64 0.18 -23.67 -9.85
N GLU A 65 0.58 -23.59 -11.12
CA GLU A 65 1.45 -22.50 -11.58
C GLU A 65 0.74 -21.15 -11.47
N ILE A 66 -0.54 -21.05 -11.85
CA ILE A 66 -1.34 -19.83 -11.70
C ILE A 66 -1.45 -19.43 -10.22
N GLU A 67 -1.71 -20.37 -9.32
CA GLU A 67 -1.80 -20.12 -7.88
C GLU A 67 -0.46 -19.61 -7.33
N GLN A 68 0.66 -20.23 -7.73
CA GLN A 68 2.00 -19.79 -7.34
C GLN A 68 2.30 -18.38 -7.84
N ARG A 69 2.06 -18.11 -9.14
CA ARG A 69 2.27 -16.77 -9.74
C ARG A 69 1.38 -15.72 -9.10
N THR A 70 0.14 -16.07 -8.74
CA THR A 70 -0.78 -15.16 -8.04
C THR A 70 -0.26 -14.82 -6.65
N ALA A 71 0.26 -15.79 -5.90
CA ALA A 71 0.87 -15.55 -4.59
C ALA A 71 2.12 -14.67 -4.68
N GLU A 72 2.98 -14.91 -5.68
CA GLU A 72 4.15 -14.06 -5.96
C GLU A 72 3.73 -12.62 -6.26
N LEU A 73 2.72 -12.42 -7.12
CA LEU A 73 2.18 -11.10 -7.46
C LEU A 73 1.59 -10.38 -6.24
N GLN A 74 0.82 -11.08 -5.40
CA GLN A 74 0.27 -10.51 -4.17
C GLN A 74 1.38 -10.04 -3.21
N LYS A 75 2.45 -10.83 -3.08
CA LYS A 75 3.62 -10.44 -2.29
C LYS A 75 4.30 -9.19 -2.85
N CYS A 76 4.50 -9.13 -4.17
CA CYS A 76 5.08 -7.96 -4.84
C CYS A 76 4.20 -6.71 -4.65
N LEU A 77 2.88 -6.83 -4.76
CA LEU A 77 1.95 -5.72 -4.54
C LEU A 77 2.02 -5.20 -3.11
N ALA A 78 2.05 -6.08 -2.11
CA ALA A 78 2.18 -5.68 -0.71
C ALA A 78 3.50 -4.96 -0.43
N GLU A 79 4.59 -5.42 -1.05
CA GLU A 79 5.89 -4.77 -0.92
C GLU A 79 5.91 -3.38 -1.58
N LEU A 80 5.31 -3.25 -2.76
CA LEU A 80 5.17 -1.96 -3.45
C LEU A 80 4.35 -0.97 -2.62
N GLU A 81 3.24 -1.40 -2.03
CA GLU A 81 2.41 -0.54 -1.18
C GLU A 81 3.17 -0.10 0.08
N ARG A 82 3.94 -1.00 0.70
CA ARG A 82 4.83 -0.68 1.82
C ARG A 82 5.88 0.37 1.42
N LYS A 83 6.56 0.16 0.28
CA LYS A 83 7.59 1.08 -0.24
C LYS A 83 6.98 2.45 -0.60
N LYS A 84 5.76 2.48 -1.16
CA LYS A 84 5.03 3.72 -1.41
C LYS A 84 4.78 4.50 -0.11
N LYS A 85 4.28 3.86 0.94
CA LYS A 85 4.04 4.51 2.24
C LYS A 85 5.33 5.05 2.88
N LEU A 86 6.43 4.29 2.77
CA LEU A 86 7.75 4.77 3.19
C LEU A 86 8.19 6.02 2.43
N SER A 87 7.99 6.04 1.11
CA SER A 87 8.29 7.21 0.28
C SER A 87 7.45 8.43 0.67
N GLU A 88 6.15 8.24 0.93
CA GLU A 88 5.26 9.32 1.42
C GLU A 88 5.74 9.86 2.77
N ASN A 89 6.11 8.99 3.72
CA ASN A 89 6.65 9.40 5.00
C ASN A 89 7.97 10.19 4.84
N ARG A 90 8.86 9.76 3.93
CA ARG A 90 10.09 10.49 3.61
C ARG A 90 9.81 11.91 3.13
N VAL A 91 8.83 12.08 2.24
CA VAL A 91 8.44 13.40 1.74
C VAL A 91 7.91 14.29 2.89
N GLN A 92 7.09 13.74 3.78
CA GLN A 92 6.60 14.49 4.95
C GLN A 92 7.75 14.95 5.85
N PHE A 93 8.74 14.08 6.10
CA PHE A 93 9.91 14.44 6.88
C PHE A 93 10.74 15.55 6.24
N ILE A 94 10.89 15.55 4.91
CA ILE A 94 11.59 16.62 4.18
C ILE A 94 10.84 17.95 4.29
N ASP A 95 9.53 17.96 4.11
CA ASP A 95 8.71 19.18 4.28
C ASP A 95 8.81 19.76 5.70
N VAL A 96 8.88 18.89 6.72
CA VAL A 96 9.12 19.33 8.10
C VAL A 96 10.53 19.88 8.28
N MET A 97 11.56 19.29 7.65
CA MET A 97 12.93 19.82 7.68
C MET A 97 13.01 21.23 7.11
N ASP A 98 12.38 21.48 5.95
CA ASP A 98 12.36 22.80 5.31
C ASP A 98 11.67 23.84 6.21
N LYS A 99 10.59 23.45 6.89
CA LYS A 99 9.89 24.32 7.86
C LYS A 99 10.73 24.62 9.10
N LEU A 100 11.45 23.63 9.61
CA LEU A 100 12.33 23.79 10.76
C LEU A 100 13.51 24.70 10.44
N GLU A 101 14.12 24.56 9.26
CA GLU A 101 15.18 25.43 8.77
C GLU A 101 14.70 26.87 8.62
N LYS A 102 13.53 27.08 8.02
CA LYS A 102 12.93 28.40 7.94
C LYS A 102 12.65 29.02 9.32
N ALA A 103 12.13 28.23 10.26
CA ALA A 103 11.86 28.72 11.62
C ALA A 103 13.17 29.09 12.34
N GLU A 104 14.24 28.32 12.15
CA GLU A 104 15.58 28.65 12.66
C GLU A 104 16.10 29.96 12.08
N ASP A 105 15.98 30.16 10.77
CA ASP A 105 16.38 31.40 10.09
C ASP A 105 15.62 32.61 10.65
N GLU A 106 14.30 32.51 10.85
CA GLU A 106 13.49 33.58 11.44
C GLU A 106 13.89 33.88 12.90
N LEU A 107 14.14 32.83 13.71
CA LEU A 107 14.59 32.98 15.09
C LEU A 107 16.02 33.53 15.18
N SER A 108 16.85 33.35 14.16
CA SER A 108 18.20 33.91 14.11
C SER A 108 18.21 35.43 13.92
N GLN A 109 17.13 35.98 13.36
CA GLN A 109 16.96 37.42 13.11
C GLN A 109 16.44 38.19 14.33
N GLU A 110 15.94 37.49 15.34
CA GLU A 110 15.49 38.09 16.60
C GLU A 110 16.64 38.15 17.62
N GLU A 111 16.68 39.22 18.41
CA GLU A 111 17.62 39.37 19.53
C GLU A 111 16.96 39.15 20.89
N ASP A 112 15.63 39.18 20.94
CA ASP A 112 14.87 39.06 22.18
C ASP A 112 15.07 37.70 22.86
N PHE A 113 14.98 37.72 24.20
CA PHE A 113 15.07 36.51 25.01
C PHE A 113 13.91 35.53 24.73
N ASN A 114 12.70 36.08 24.54
CA ASN A 114 11.52 35.33 24.13
C ASN A 114 11.09 35.79 22.74
N THR A 115 10.77 34.83 21.88
CA THR A 115 10.19 35.09 20.56
C THR A 115 8.67 35.25 20.65
N VAL A 116 8.11 36.04 19.74
CA VAL A 116 6.65 36.12 19.52
C VAL A 116 6.19 35.25 18.35
N LEU A 117 7.11 34.75 17.52
CA LEU A 117 6.81 33.99 16.32
C LEU A 117 6.43 32.55 16.63
N TYR A 118 7.16 31.94 17.58
CA TYR A 118 7.05 30.51 17.87
C TYR A 118 6.83 30.23 19.36
N LYS A 119 6.14 29.13 19.65
CA LYS A 119 6.04 28.58 21.01
C LYS A 119 6.03 27.06 20.98
N LEU A 120 6.77 26.43 21.91
CA LEU A 120 6.61 25.02 22.22
C LEU A 120 5.44 24.87 23.18
N LYS A 121 4.43 24.10 22.79
CA LYS A 121 3.23 23.81 23.59
C LYS A 121 3.29 22.37 24.07
N PHE A 122 3.07 22.17 25.36
CA PHE A 122 2.88 20.86 25.95
C PHE A 122 1.41 20.73 26.36
N CYS A 123 0.67 19.88 25.66
CA CYS A 123 -0.75 19.67 25.87
C CYS A 123 -1.02 18.28 26.47
N GLN A 124 -2.05 18.15 27.31
CA GLN A 124 -2.54 16.85 27.72
C GLN A 124 -3.30 16.20 26.55
N GLY A 125 -2.83 15.04 26.09
CA GLY A 125 -3.36 14.38 24.88
C GLY A 125 -4.84 13.96 24.92
N ASN A 126 -5.49 14.00 26.09
CA ASN A 126 -6.90 13.62 26.28
C ASN A 126 -7.81 14.77 26.74
N SER A 127 -7.32 16.02 26.69
CA SER A 127 -8.13 17.18 27.04
C SER A 127 -9.05 17.55 25.88
N TYR A 128 -10.35 17.77 26.16
CA TYR A 128 -11.31 18.30 25.19
C TYR A 128 -11.01 19.78 24.83
N ARG A 129 -10.24 20.48 25.67
CA ARG A 129 -9.75 21.83 25.42
C ARG A 129 -8.27 21.80 25.02
N ASP A 130 -7.87 22.67 24.10
CA ASP A 130 -6.45 23.01 23.86
C ASP A 130 -5.90 23.84 25.04
N ASP A 131 -6.02 23.31 26.24
CA ASP A 131 -5.40 23.88 27.44
C ASP A 131 -3.94 23.43 27.44
N ASP A 132 -3.07 24.33 26.99
CA ASP A 132 -1.62 24.18 27.11
C ASP A 132 -1.29 23.98 28.60
N THR A 133 -0.70 22.84 28.97
CA THR A 133 -0.24 22.60 30.36
C THR A 133 0.86 23.59 30.71
N PHE A 134 1.79 23.79 29.77
CA PHE A 134 2.73 24.91 29.78
C PHE A 134 3.25 25.16 28.36
N SER A 135 3.87 26.31 28.17
CA SER A 135 4.55 26.63 26.93
C SER A 135 5.88 27.34 27.14
N ILE A 136 6.80 27.14 26.21
CA ILE A 136 8.11 27.79 26.19
C ILE A 136 8.19 28.67 24.94
N SER A 137 8.47 29.95 25.14
CA SER A 137 8.70 30.94 24.09
C SER A 137 10.14 31.46 24.06
N ASN A 138 11.02 30.91 24.90
CA ASN A 138 12.42 31.30 24.89
C ASN A 138 13.06 30.91 23.55
N ARG A 139 13.66 31.90 22.89
CA ARG A 139 14.21 31.77 21.54
C ARG A 139 15.30 30.71 21.46
N LEU A 140 16.27 30.74 22.39
CA LEU A 140 17.41 29.81 22.40
C LEU A 140 16.96 28.36 22.65
N ILE A 141 16.01 28.13 23.56
CA ILE A 141 15.46 26.79 23.81
C ILE A 141 14.74 26.26 22.57
N ILE A 142 14.01 27.11 21.84
CA ILE A 142 13.33 26.70 20.61
C ILE A 142 14.34 26.34 19.53
N VAL A 143 15.42 27.11 19.36
CA VAL A 143 16.49 26.80 18.39
C VAL A 143 17.16 25.46 18.71
N GLU A 144 17.53 25.21 19.97
CA GLU A 144 18.11 23.93 20.39
C GLU A 144 17.15 22.75 20.14
N PHE A 145 15.85 22.96 20.38
CA PHE A 145 14.83 21.96 20.07
C PHE A 145 14.73 21.70 18.57
N ILE A 146 14.77 22.75 17.73
CA ILE A 146 14.77 22.62 16.27
C ILE A 146 15.97 21.78 15.83
N HIS A 147 17.17 22.08 16.30
CA HIS A 147 18.38 21.30 15.97
C HIS A 147 18.25 19.83 16.36
N PHE A 148 17.74 19.57 17.58
CA PHE A 148 17.51 18.21 18.05
C PHE A 148 16.54 17.44 17.13
N ILE A 149 15.40 18.06 16.77
CA ILE A 149 14.41 17.43 15.89
C ILE A 149 14.95 17.22 14.47
N ARG A 150 15.70 18.19 13.91
CA ARG A 150 16.36 18.04 12.60
C ARG A 150 17.29 16.84 12.58
N GLY A 151 18.06 16.63 13.65
CA GLY A 151 18.90 15.43 13.83
C GLY A 151 18.09 14.14 13.81
N LYS A 152 16.98 14.09 14.57
CA LYS A 152 16.10 12.91 14.64
C LYS A 152 15.40 12.61 13.31
N ILE A 153 14.97 13.64 12.59
CA ILE A 153 14.38 13.48 11.26
C ILE A 153 15.42 12.94 10.27
N THR A 154 16.65 13.45 10.32
CA THR A 154 17.75 12.97 9.46
C THR A 154 18.03 11.49 9.66
N GLU A 155 18.15 11.03 10.93
CA GLU A 155 18.28 9.60 11.26
C GLU A 155 17.13 8.78 10.66
N LYS A 156 15.89 9.29 10.76
CA LYS A 156 14.71 8.56 10.28
C LYS A 156 14.61 8.52 8.76
N ILE A 157 15.01 9.58 8.07
CA ILE A 157 15.10 9.60 6.60
C ILE A 157 16.11 8.55 6.14
N GLN A 158 17.29 8.49 6.76
CA GLN A 158 18.31 7.49 6.41
C GLN A 158 17.80 6.05 6.61
N GLU A 159 17.08 5.79 7.70
CA GLU A 159 16.46 4.48 7.95
C GLU A 159 15.42 4.13 6.86
N ILE A 160 14.58 5.10 6.47
CA ILE A 160 13.59 4.93 5.41
C ILE A 160 14.28 4.67 4.06
N GLU A 161 15.32 5.42 3.73
CA GLU A 161 16.08 5.26 2.48
C GLU A 161 16.74 3.89 2.40
N ALA A 162 17.33 3.40 3.50
CA ALA A 162 17.86 2.04 3.56
C ALA A 162 16.79 0.97 3.31
N GLN A 163 15.57 1.15 3.85
CA GLN A 163 14.44 0.22 3.63
C GLN A 163 13.83 0.28 2.23
N LEU A 164 14.05 1.38 1.50
CA LEU A 164 13.58 1.54 0.11
C LEU A 164 14.53 0.90 -0.89
N ILE A 165 15.84 0.93 -0.60
CA ILE A 165 16.90 0.34 -1.45
C ILE A 165 16.98 -1.17 -1.28
N ALA A 166 16.68 -1.69 -0.08
CA ALA A 166 16.55 -3.12 0.19
C ALA A 166 15.36 -3.77 -0.53
#